data_AF-A0A067S9Y4-F1
#
_entry.id   AF-A0A067S9Y4-F1
#
_cell.length_a   1.000
_cell.length_b   1.000
_cell.length_c   1.000
_cell.angle_alpha   90.00
_cell.angle_beta   90.00
_cell.angle_gamma   90.00
#
_symmetry.space_group_name_H-M   'P 1'
#
loop_
_entity.id
_entity.type
_entity.pdbx_description
1 polymer ?
#
loop_
_entity_poly.entity_id
_entity_poly.type
_entity_poly.pdbx_seq_one_letter_code
_entity_poly.pdbx_strand_id
1 'polypeptide(L)'
;MPSPLGARQSNHGINFTPASSPPLYAPSLLPPLPIDPYMRVNSHATYHAQLPRQPSRLLAPTFEQYPPFTRDPVHSYNPQFIQAQPLPNDRLIPQPLLNNTTTFQPNNSSLLKPSLPSTKDIPKLTGKNDWGPWHQAVTDLIANQQVYDHISDGLVNGARFEPSFIPTYPPDVHQNSSQAELAAYNTWWAMDGLAAHVLLSRLSESVLNSIPRANPLLGQRRSARDIMASLRQNYGAGDYSAASAIENKIRGLTCSAVGGNPGLSVADFISLWRSHTNQMSASGYPLPSRQLLQLFADGLP
;
A
#
# COMPACT_ATOMS: atom_id res chain seq x y z
N MET A 1 -17.09 69.91 34.40
CA MET A 1 -16.84 68.46 34.26
C MET A 1 -15.75 68.29 33.22
N PRO A 2 -14.55 67.86 33.67
CA PRO A 2 -14.15 66.48 33.41
C PRO A 2 -13.38 65.84 34.59
N SER A 3 -13.53 64.53 34.73
CA SER A 3 -12.76 63.68 35.66
C SER A 3 -11.65 62.94 34.89
N PRO A 4 -10.46 62.72 35.48
CA PRO A 4 -9.46 61.82 34.92
C PRO A 4 -9.62 60.42 35.53
N LEU A 5 -9.54 59.36 34.72
CA LEU A 5 -9.52 57.98 35.19
C LEU A 5 -8.20 57.31 34.81
N GLY A 6 -7.57 56.75 35.85
CA GLY A 6 -6.21 56.23 35.91
C GLY A 6 -5.92 55.03 35.00
N ALA A 7 -4.68 55.01 34.52
CA ALA A 7 -4.02 53.85 33.97
C ALA A 7 -3.56 52.93 35.13
N ARG A 8 -3.96 51.66 35.09
CA ARG A 8 -3.53 50.62 36.03
C ARG A 8 -2.59 49.67 35.30
N GLN A 9 -1.28 49.81 35.54
CA GLN A 9 -0.27 48.84 35.11
C GLN A 9 -0.28 47.66 36.09
N SER A 10 -0.62 46.46 35.61
CA SER A 10 -0.45 45.20 36.33
C SER A 10 0.87 44.56 35.92
N ASN A 11 1.83 44.64 36.84
CA ASN A 11 3.16 44.04 36.73
C ASN A 11 3.08 42.60 37.28
N HIS A 12 3.10 41.59 36.41
CA HIS A 12 3.20 40.18 36.83
C HIS A 12 4.64 39.72 36.73
N GLY A 13 5.32 39.70 37.89
CA GLY A 13 6.62 39.07 38.06
C GLY A 13 6.48 37.54 37.98
N ILE A 14 7.19 36.94 37.03
CA ILE A 14 7.35 35.49 36.92
C ILE A 14 8.53 35.09 37.80
N ASN A 15 8.24 34.41 38.91
CA ASN A 15 9.21 33.81 39.80
C ASN A 15 9.74 32.51 39.15
N PHE A 16 11.00 32.50 38.74
CA PHE A 16 11.69 31.29 38.30
C PHE A 16 12.23 30.54 39.53
N THR A 17 11.65 29.39 39.84
CA THR A 17 12.26 28.41 40.75
C THR A 17 13.21 27.50 39.96
N PRO A 18 14.44 27.27 40.42
CA PRO A 18 15.36 26.34 39.77
C PRO A 18 14.91 24.89 40.00
N ALA A 19 14.88 24.11 38.92
CA ALA A 19 14.54 22.70 38.93
C ALA A 19 15.63 21.87 39.62
N SER A 20 15.23 21.10 40.62
CA SER A 20 16.04 20.11 41.32
C SER A 20 16.50 19.01 40.35
N SER A 21 17.81 18.74 40.34
CA SER A 21 18.44 17.67 39.57
C SER A 21 17.84 16.29 39.90
N PRO A 22 17.65 15.39 38.92
CA PRO A 22 17.21 14.03 39.19
C PRO A 22 18.31 13.20 39.88
N PRO A 23 17.94 12.24 40.75
CA PRO A 23 18.90 11.36 41.40
C PRO A 23 19.54 10.38 40.40
N LEU A 24 20.85 10.20 40.52
CA LEU A 24 21.62 9.16 39.85
C LEU A 24 21.11 7.78 40.29
N TYR A 25 20.49 7.05 39.36
CA TYR A 25 20.15 5.64 39.56
C TYR A 25 21.44 4.81 39.61
N ALA A 26 21.64 4.13 40.73
CA ALA A 26 22.66 3.09 40.88
C ALA A 26 22.33 1.88 39.97
N PRO A 27 23.32 1.20 39.40
CA PRO A 27 23.10 0.01 38.58
C PRO A 27 22.63 -1.15 39.47
N SER A 28 21.38 -1.58 39.29
CA SER A 28 20.88 -2.83 39.86
C SER A 28 21.60 -4.01 39.21
N LEU A 29 22.47 -4.67 39.99
CA LEU A 29 23.03 -5.97 39.65
C LEU A 29 21.89 -7.00 39.60
N LEU A 30 21.53 -7.43 38.39
CA LEU A 30 20.64 -8.57 38.17
C LEU A 30 21.29 -9.85 38.70
N PRO A 31 20.57 -10.70 39.45
CA PRO A 31 21.05 -12.04 39.77
C PRO A 31 21.12 -12.90 38.50
N PRO A 32 22.10 -13.81 38.39
CA PRO A 32 22.20 -14.74 37.26
C PRO A 32 20.99 -15.67 37.24
N LEU A 33 20.39 -15.82 36.06
CA LEU A 33 19.28 -16.74 35.82
C LEU A 33 19.72 -18.21 35.99
N PRO A 34 18.84 -19.10 36.49
CA PRO A 34 19.11 -20.53 36.55
C PRO A 34 19.21 -21.09 35.13
N ILE A 35 20.31 -21.78 34.83
CA ILE A 35 20.50 -22.55 33.62
C ILE A 35 19.69 -23.84 33.76
N ASP A 36 18.68 -24.01 32.92
CA ASP A 36 17.87 -25.22 32.83
C ASP A 36 18.71 -26.40 32.27
N PRO A 37 18.89 -27.53 32.98
CA PRO A 37 19.73 -28.64 32.56
C PRO A 37 19.01 -29.68 31.68
N TYR A 38 18.08 -29.26 30.81
CA TYR A 38 17.34 -30.16 29.92
C TYR A 38 17.16 -29.60 28.51
N MET A 39 18.27 -29.37 27.80
CA MET A 39 18.30 -29.52 26.34
C MET A 39 19.44 -30.47 26.01
N ARG A 40 19.11 -31.76 26.11
CA ARG A 40 19.97 -32.85 25.70
C ARG A 40 20.16 -32.76 24.19
N VAL A 41 21.38 -32.47 23.83
CA VAL A 41 22.00 -32.64 22.52
C VAL A 41 21.57 -33.97 21.90
N ASN A 42 20.90 -33.91 20.74
CA ASN A 42 20.81 -35.03 19.82
C ASN A 42 21.53 -34.62 18.52
N SER A 43 22.86 -34.70 18.61
CA SER A 43 23.78 -34.47 17.50
C SER A 43 24.15 -35.81 16.86
N HIS A 44 23.30 -36.39 16.02
CA HIS A 44 23.72 -37.41 15.05
C HIS A 44 22.76 -37.47 13.85
N ALA A 45 23.10 -36.73 12.80
CA ALA A 45 22.72 -37.06 11.43
C ALA A 45 23.72 -36.37 10.48
N THR A 46 24.94 -36.89 10.47
CA THR A 46 25.92 -36.61 9.43
C THR A 46 25.42 -37.24 8.13
N TYR A 47 24.65 -36.50 7.35
CA TYR A 47 24.45 -36.83 5.94
C TYR A 47 25.68 -36.38 5.17
N HIS A 48 26.60 -37.32 4.96
CA HIS A 48 27.58 -37.25 3.88
C HIS A 48 26.80 -37.24 2.55
N ALA A 49 26.56 -36.05 1.99
CA ALA A 49 26.24 -35.93 0.57
C ALA A 49 27.52 -36.17 -0.23
N GLN A 50 27.82 -37.43 -0.52
CA GLN A 50 28.76 -37.77 -1.58
C GLN A 50 28.18 -37.27 -2.91
N LEU A 51 28.81 -36.23 -3.46
CA LEU A 51 28.65 -35.82 -4.84
C LEU A 51 29.04 -36.98 -5.77
N PRO A 52 28.15 -37.47 -6.65
CA PRO A 52 28.59 -38.28 -7.78
C PRO A 52 29.42 -37.38 -8.69
N ARG A 53 30.73 -37.63 -8.76
CA ARG A 53 31.56 -37.14 -9.87
C ARG A 53 31.04 -37.80 -11.14
N GLN A 54 30.22 -37.07 -11.90
CA GLN A 54 30.00 -37.38 -13.31
C GLN A 54 30.92 -36.52 -14.18
N PRO A 55 31.66 -37.12 -15.13
CA PRO A 55 32.33 -36.38 -16.19
C PRO A 55 31.29 -36.02 -17.27
N SER A 56 30.54 -34.95 -17.06
CA SER A 56 29.72 -34.38 -18.12
C SER A 56 30.64 -33.62 -19.08
N ARG A 57 30.93 -34.27 -20.21
CA ARG A 57 31.48 -33.62 -21.40
C ARG A 57 30.64 -32.38 -21.70
N LEU A 58 31.27 -31.21 -21.63
CA LEU A 58 30.74 -29.98 -22.18
C LEU A 58 30.64 -30.14 -23.69
N LEU A 59 29.49 -30.60 -24.18
CA LEU A 59 29.05 -30.27 -25.53
C LEU A 59 28.70 -28.79 -25.47
N ALA A 60 29.58 -27.97 -26.06
CA ALA A 60 29.29 -26.57 -26.31
C ALA A 60 27.92 -26.46 -26.98
N PRO A 61 27.07 -25.48 -26.59
CA PRO A 61 25.89 -25.17 -27.37
C PRO A 61 26.36 -24.80 -28.76
N THR A 62 26.03 -25.64 -29.75
CA THR A 62 26.07 -25.27 -31.15
C THR A 62 25.23 -24.01 -31.28
N PHE A 63 25.87 -22.88 -31.53
CA PHE A 63 25.18 -21.69 -32.00
C PHE A 63 24.46 -22.10 -33.28
N GLU A 64 23.14 -22.33 -33.19
CA GLU A 64 22.30 -22.28 -34.37
C GLU A 64 22.49 -20.90 -34.97
N GLN A 65 23.12 -20.89 -36.15
CA GLN A 65 23.17 -19.74 -37.02
C GLN A 65 21.73 -19.36 -37.31
N TYR A 66 21.26 -18.32 -36.64
CA TYR A 66 20.04 -17.62 -37.04
C TYR A 66 20.18 -17.26 -38.52
N PRO A 67 19.17 -17.55 -39.36
CA PRO A 67 19.20 -17.12 -40.76
C PRO A 67 19.38 -15.60 -40.80
N PRO A 68 20.13 -15.08 -41.79
CA PRO A 68 20.28 -13.64 -41.93
C PRO A 68 18.88 -13.04 -42.09
N PHE A 69 18.53 -12.12 -41.18
CA PHE A 69 17.39 -11.24 -41.37
C PHE A 69 17.60 -10.52 -42.70
N THR A 70 16.85 -10.93 -43.72
CA THR A 70 16.62 -10.14 -44.92
C THR A 70 16.10 -8.79 -44.44
N ARG A 71 16.96 -7.77 -44.57
CA ARG A 71 16.56 -6.38 -44.39
C ARG A 71 15.48 -6.10 -45.42
N ASP A 72 14.23 -6.05 -44.96
CA ASP A 72 13.17 -5.48 -45.77
C ASP A 72 13.58 -4.05 -46.16
N PRO A 73 13.39 -3.67 -47.43
CA PRO A 73 13.75 -2.34 -47.91
C PRO A 73 12.95 -1.31 -47.12
N VAL A 74 13.69 -0.53 -46.33
CA VAL A 74 13.21 0.66 -45.61
C VAL A 74 12.49 1.54 -46.63
N HIS A 75 11.16 1.48 -46.63
CA HIS A 75 10.35 2.46 -47.34
C HIS A 75 10.58 3.77 -46.60
N SER A 76 11.43 4.62 -47.16
CA SER A 76 11.52 6.03 -46.82
C SER A 76 10.13 6.63 -47.05
N TYR A 77 9.32 6.64 -46.00
CA TYR A 77 8.14 7.47 -45.93
C TYR A 77 8.64 8.91 -45.99
N ASN A 78 8.56 9.47 -47.18
CA ASN A 78 8.68 10.89 -47.42
C ASN A 78 7.52 11.55 -46.64
N PRO A 79 7.78 12.35 -45.58
CA PRO A 79 6.73 13.13 -44.97
C PRO A 79 6.33 14.21 -45.99
N GLN A 80 5.33 13.89 -46.80
CA GLN A 80 4.58 14.90 -47.52
C GLN A 80 4.05 15.86 -46.45
N PHE A 81 4.67 17.04 -46.38
CA PHE A 81 4.12 18.19 -45.71
C PHE A 81 2.73 18.41 -46.30
N ILE A 82 1.70 18.00 -45.56
CA ILE A 82 0.34 18.44 -45.81
C ILE A 82 0.39 19.95 -45.58
N GLN A 83 0.41 20.71 -46.67
CA GLN A 83 0.11 22.12 -46.66
C GLN A 83 -1.28 22.26 -46.02
N ALA A 84 -1.31 22.75 -44.78
CA ALA A 84 -2.53 23.14 -44.12
C ALA A 84 -3.22 24.19 -45.01
N GLN A 85 -4.34 23.81 -45.61
CA GLN A 85 -5.24 24.79 -46.20
C GLN A 85 -5.71 25.73 -45.10
N PRO A 86 -5.67 27.06 -45.29
CA PRO A 86 -6.29 27.99 -44.37
C PRO A 86 -7.80 27.74 -44.40
N LEU A 87 -8.33 27.16 -43.31
CA LEU A 87 -9.77 27.13 -43.10
C LEU A 87 -10.29 28.57 -42.99
N PRO A 88 -11.45 28.89 -43.57
CA PRO A 88 -12.13 30.14 -43.33
C PRO A 88 -12.42 30.30 -41.83
N ASN A 89 -11.85 31.33 -41.22
CA ASN A 89 -12.38 31.96 -40.02
C ASN A 89 -13.84 32.29 -40.30
N ASP A 90 -14.77 31.57 -39.67
CA ASP A 90 -16.09 32.08 -39.27
C ASP A 90 -16.95 30.94 -38.72
N ARG A 91 -16.54 30.36 -37.59
CA ARG A 91 -17.50 29.83 -36.62
C ARG A 91 -16.97 30.09 -35.21
N LEU A 92 -17.59 31.08 -34.58
CA LEU A 92 -17.71 31.21 -33.13
C LEU A 92 -18.31 29.90 -32.58
N ILE A 93 -17.49 28.88 -32.38
CA ILE A 93 -17.83 27.76 -31.52
C ILE A 93 -17.56 28.27 -30.11
N PRO A 94 -18.57 28.38 -29.23
CA PRO A 94 -18.32 28.66 -27.82
C PRO A 94 -17.39 27.57 -27.31
N GLN A 95 -16.16 27.92 -26.95
CA GLN A 95 -15.34 27.02 -26.15
C GLN A 95 -16.15 26.71 -24.90
N PRO A 96 -16.46 25.44 -24.60
CA PRO A 96 -16.92 25.11 -23.27
C PRO A 96 -15.77 25.49 -22.34
N LEU A 97 -16.00 26.52 -21.53
CA LEU A 97 -15.16 26.87 -20.38
C LEU A 97 -15.06 25.64 -19.47
N LEU A 98 -14.11 24.75 -19.77
CA LEU A 98 -13.60 23.75 -18.84
C LEU A 98 -12.67 24.45 -17.84
N ASN A 99 -13.18 25.51 -17.22
CA ASN A 99 -12.66 26.04 -15.97
C ASN A 99 -13.23 25.21 -14.83
N ASN A 100 -13.00 23.89 -14.86
CA ASN A 100 -13.11 23.05 -13.68
C ASN A 100 -11.77 23.11 -12.92
N THR A 101 -11.25 24.31 -12.69
CA THR A 101 -10.59 24.58 -11.41
C THR A 101 -11.72 24.49 -10.39
N THR A 102 -12.01 23.25 -9.97
CA THR A 102 -12.72 22.96 -8.73
C THR A 102 -11.88 23.63 -7.67
N THR A 103 -12.17 24.90 -7.45
CA THR A 103 -11.56 25.70 -6.42
C THR A 103 -12.18 25.08 -5.19
N PHE A 104 -11.51 24.06 -4.65
CA PHE A 104 -11.78 23.54 -3.33
C PHE A 104 -11.60 24.74 -2.42
N GLN A 105 -12.67 25.51 -2.21
CA GLN A 105 -12.71 26.46 -1.14
C GLN A 105 -12.45 25.62 0.10
N PRO A 106 -11.36 25.86 0.83
CA PRO A 106 -11.13 25.17 2.09
C PRO A 106 -12.31 25.54 2.95
N ASN A 107 -13.24 24.58 3.10
CA ASN A 107 -14.38 24.75 3.95
C ASN A 107 -13.78 25.09 5.32
N ASN A 108 -14.14 26.26 5.84
CA ASN A 108 -13.50 26.92 6.98
C ASN A 108 -13.94 26.22 8.28
N SER A 109 -13.87 24.89 8.27
CA SER A 109 -14.02 23.98 9.39
C SER A 109 -12.88 24.30 10.34
N SER A 110 -13.18 25.17 11.30
CA SER A 110 -12.50 25.35 12.57
C SER A 110 -11.29 24.44 12.77
N LEU A 111 -10.12 25.08 12.74
CA LEU A 111 -8.73 24.72 13.03
C LEU A 111 -8.47 23.67 14.14
N LEU A 112 -9.22 22.57 14.18
CA LEU A 112 -8.93 21.43 15.01
C LEU A 112 -7.76 20.71 14.35
N LYS A 113 -6.58 20.87 14.94
CA LYS A 113 -5.41 20.06 14.59
C LYS A 113 -5.89 18.61 14.54
N PRO A 114 -5.80 17.91 13.40
CA PRO A 114 -6.27 16.54 13.32
C PRO A 114 -5.49 15.74 14.36
N SER A 115 -6.19 15.28 15.39
CA SER A 115 -5.64 14.35 16.36
C SER A 115 -5.32 13.06 15.64
N LEU A 116 -4.15 12.48 15.90
CA LEU A 116 -3.79 11.20 15.31
C LEU A 116 -4.85 10.15 15.73
N PRO A 117 -5.39 9.37 14.79
CA PRO A 117 -6.37 8.34 15.11
C PRO A 117 -5.74 7.25 15.99
N SER A 118 -6.56 6.62 16.84
CA SER A 118 -6.11 5.44 17.60
C SER A 118 -5.90 4.27 16.66
N THR A 119 -4.74 3.62 16.76
CA THR A 119 -4.35 2.46 15.93
C THR A 119 -4.25 1.16 16.75
N LYS A 120 -4.76 1.17 17.98
CA LYS A 120 -4.68 0.03 18.92
C LYS A 120 -5.36 -1.23 18.40
N ASP A 121 -6.46 -1.06 17.66
CA ASP A 121 -7.30 -2.16 17.17
C ASP A 121 -6.77 -2.78 15.87
N ILE A 122 -5.78 -2.15 15.22
CA ILE A 122 -5.13 -2.71 14.05
C ILE A 122 -4.19 -3.85 14.51
N PRO A 123 -4.33 -5.09 13.98
CA PRO A 123 -3.45 -6.20 14.32
C PRO A 123 -2.01 -5.87 13.90
N LYS A 124 -1.01 -6.57 14.43
CA LYS A 124 0.39 -6.28 14.07
C LYS A 124 0.77 -7.01 12.78
N LEU A 125 1.32 -6.33 11.79
CA LEU A 125 1.86 -6.96 10.58
C LEU A 125 3.26 -7.52 10.88
N THR A 126 3.37 -8.85 11.02
CA THR A 126 4.66 -9.53 11.23
C THR A 126 5.19 -10.23 9.98
N GLY A 127 4.30 -10.56 9.05
CA GLY A 127 4.64 -11.13 7.75
C GLY A 127 3.40 -11.33 6.87
N LYS A 128 3.53 -12.16 5.83
CA LYS A 128 2.46 -12.39 4.83
C LYS A 128 1.17 -12.95 5.42
N ASN A 129 1.26 -13.79 6.46
CA ASN A 129 0.10 -14.44 7.07
C ASN A 129 -0.87 -13.45 7.74
N ASP A 130 -0.37 -12.30 8.19
CA ASP A 130 -1.17 -11.28 8.88
C ASP A 130 -1.69 -10.20 7.91
N TRP A 131 -1.32 -10.26 6.63
CA TRP A 131 -1.63 -9.21 5.64
C TRP A 131 -3.13 -8.92 5.55
N GLY A 132 -3.96 -9.95 5.37
CA GLY A 132 -5.41 -9.79 5.15
C GLY A 132 -6.09 -9.02 6.30
N PRO A 133 -6.03 -9.54 7.56
CA PRO A 133 -6.60 -8.85 8.71
C PRO A 133 -6.01 -7.45 8.95
N TRP A 134 -4.70 -7.28 8.74
CA TRP A 134 -4.04 -5.98 8.88
C TRP A 134 -4.52 -4.96 7.85
N HIS A 135 -4.52 -5.36 6.57
CA HIS A 135 -4.92 -4.52 5.44
C HIS A 135 -6.37 -4.05 5.56
N GLN A 136 -7.27 -4.96 5.97
CA GLN A 136 -8.67 -4.64 6.20
C GLN A 136 -8.82 -3.58 7.29
N ALA A 137 -8.23 -3.80 8.47
CA ALA A 137 -8.33 -2.86 9.60
C ALA A 137 -7.72 -1.48 9.29
N VAL A 138 -6.61 -1.45 8.56
CA VAL A 138 -5.97 -0.22 8.06
C VAL A 138 -6.89 0.52 7.08
N THR A 139 -7.45 -0.20 6.10
CA THR A 139 -8.36 0.37 5.10
C THR A 139 -9.60 0.97 5.75
N ASP A 140 -10.21 0.25 6.68
CA ASP A 140 -11.39 0.72 7.41
C ASP A 140 -11.07 1.98 8.22
N LEU A 141 -9.93 2.00 8.92
CA LEU A 141 -9.53 3.18 9.69
C LEU A 141 -9.24 4.38 8.77
N ILE A 142 -8.52 4.19 7.67
CA ILE A 142 -8.19 5.25 6.70
C ILE A 142 -9.46 5.80 6.04
N ALA A 143 -10.41 4.93 5.69
CA ALA A 143 -11.71 5.34 5.17
C ALA A 143 -12.51 6.17 6.19
N ASN A 144 -12.50 5.77 7.46
CA ASN A 144 -13.13 6.53 8.54
C ASN A 144 -12.48 7.92 8.75
N GLN A 145 -11.19 8.06 8.43
CA GLN A 145 -10.47 9.33 8.48
C GLN A 145 -10.58 10.15 7.18
N GLN A 146 -11.32 9.65 6.17
CA GLN A 146 -11.54 10.32 4.88
C GLN A 146 -10.22 10.65 4.14
N VAL A 147 -9.22 9.78 4.25
CA VAL A 147 -7.90 9.91 3.57
C VAL A 147 -7.56 8.69 2.70
N TYR A 148 -8.59 8.00 2.19
CA TYR A 148 -8.40 6.79 1.40
C TYR A 148 -7.77 7.06 0.02
N ASP A 149 -8.07 8.21 -0.55
CA ASP A 149 -7.47 8.75 -1.78
C ASP A 149 -5.93 8.85 -1.72
N HIS A 150 -5.36 9.05 -0.53
CA HIS A 150 -3.91 9.08 -0.32
C HIS A 150 -3.22 7.72 -0.44
N ILE A 151 -3.97 6.59 -0.34
CA ILE A 151 -3.42 5.24 -0.49
C ILE A 151 -3.97 4.47 -1.69
N SER A 152 -4.97 5.03 -2.38
CA SER A 152 -5.61 4.39 -3.54
C SER A 152 -4.64 4.26 -4.73
N ASP A 153 -4.77 3.15 -5.46
CA ASP A 153 -4.10 2.92 -6.75
C ASP A 153 -4.94 3.43 -7.95
N GLY A 154 -6.16 3.89 -7.70
CA GLY A 154 -7.13 4.22 -8.73
C GLY A 154 -8.08 3.08 -9.08
N LEU A 155 -9.06 3.42 -9.90
CA LEU A 155 -10.10 2.50 -10.35
C LEU A 155 -9.59 1.69 -11.56
N VAL A 156 -9.95 0.41 -11.61
CA VAL A 156 -9.72 -0.41 -12.80
C VAL A 156 -10.55 0.10 -13.98
N ASN A 157 -10.03 -0.07 -15.20
CA ASN A 157 -10.73 0.36 -16.41
C ASN A 157 -12.15 -0.21 -16.48
N GLY A 158 -13.15 0.67 -16.64
CA GLY A 158 -14.56 0.30 -16.69
C GLY A 158 -15.26 0.16 -15.33
N ALA A 159 -14.56 0.36 -14.22
CA ALA A 159 -15.21 0.45 -12.90
C ALA A 159 -16.10 1.69 -12.82
N ARG A 160 -17.14 1.60 -11.98
CA ARG A 160 -18.01 2.74 -11.67
C ARG A 160 -17.19 3.85 -11.01
N PHE A 161 -17.43 5.08 -11.44
CA PHE A 161 -16.84 6.26 -10.84
C PHE A 161 -17.22 6.36 -9.36
N GLU A 162 -16.21 6.46 -8.50
CA GLU A 162 -16.35 6.67 -7.06
C GLU A 162 -15.23 7.63 -6.60
N PRO A 163 -15.56 8.85 -6.12
CA PRO A 163 -14.57 9.89 -5.83
C PRO A 163 -13.51 9.48 -4.81
N SER A 164 -13.89 8.70 -3.81
CA SER A 164 -13.00 8.27 -2.71
C SER A 164 -11.86 7.35 -3.18
N PHE A 165 -12.02 6.69 -4.33
CA PHE A 165 -11.00 5.80 -4.90
C PHE A 165 -10.10 6.51 -5.92
N ILE A 166 -10.31 7.80 -6.19
CA ILE A 166 -9.45 8.55 -7.11
C ILE A 166 -8.18 8.95 -6.35
N PRO A 167 -6.99 8.55 -6.83
CA PRO A 167 -5.75 8.91 -6.17
C PRO A 167 -5.54 10.43 -6.21
N THR A 168 -5.20 11.02 -5.06
CA THR A 168 -4.73 12.41 -5.00
C THR A 168 -3.20 12.48 -5.01
N TYR A 169 -2.67 13.61 -5.44
CA TYR A 169 -1.22 13.84 -5.56
C TYR A 169 -0.86 15.18 -4.92
N PRO A 170 0.36 15.34 -4.38
CA PRO A 170 0.79 16.63 -3.87
C PRO A 170 0.72 17.66 -5.00
N PRO A 171 0.20 18.88 -4.75
CA PRO A 171 0.28 19.97 -5.70
C PRO A 171 1.72 20.28 -6.08
N ASP A 172 1.97 20.59 -7.36
CA ASP A 172 3.28 21.06 -7.79
C ASP A 172 3.58 22.43 -7.16
N VAL A 173 4.74 22.55 -6.52
CA VAL A 173 5.22 23.80 -5.92
C VAL A 173 6.56 24.19 -6.52
N HIS A 174 6.73 25.47 -6.78
CA HIS A 174 7.95 26.07 -7.32
C HIS A 174 8.39 27.27 -6.50
N GLN A 175 9.58 27.80 -6.76
CA GLN A 175 10.17 28.92 -5.98
C GLN A 175 9.27 30.15 -5.90
N ASN A 176 8.44 30.39 -6.92
CA ASN A 176 7.54 31.53 -7.01
C ASN A 176 6.08 31.19 -6.64
N SER A 177 5.85 30.06 -5.96
CA SER A 177 4.48 29.63 -5.62
C SER A 177 3.85 30.62 -4.66
N SER A 178 2.56 30.87 -4.87
CA SER A 178 1.77 31.72 -3.98
C SER A 178 1.64 31.09 -2.59
N GLN A 179 1.34 31.92 -1.59
CA GLN A 179 1.09 31.44 -0.23
C GLN A 179 -0.06 30.42 -0.16
N ALA A 180 -1.06 30.56 -1.04
CA ALA A 180 -2.19 29.64 -1.12
C ALA A 180 -1.77 28.25 -1.65
N GLU A 181 -0.92 28.20 -2.67
CA GLU A 181 -0.38 26.94 -3.21
C GLU A 181 0.50 26.23 -2.18
N LEU A 182 1.35 26.98 -1.47
CA LEU A 182 2.17 26.42 -0.38
C LEU A 182 1.30 25.89 0.77
N ALA A 183 0.20 26.57 1.10
CA ALA A 183 -0.75 26.09 2.11
C ALA A 183 -1.45 24.80 1.66
N ALA A 184 -1.89 24.72 0.40
CA ALA A 184 -2.49 23.51 -0.17
C ALA A 184 -1.50 22.32 -0.17
N TYR A 185 -0.25 22.56 -0.57
CA TYR A 185 0.82 21.56 -0.51
C TYR A 185 1.06 21.04 0.90
N ASN A 186 1.17 21.94 1.89
CA ASN A 186 1.34 21.55 3.30
C ASN A 186 0.13 20.80 3.84
N THR A 187 -1.07 21.17 3.41
CA THR A 187 -2.32 20.50 3.81
C THR A 187 -2.37 19.08 3.26
N TRP A 188 -2.05 18.90 1.98
CA TRP A 188 -1.97 17.58 1.36
C TRP A 188 -0.97 16.68 2.09
N TRP A 189 0.23 17.18 2.41
CA TRP A 189 1.22 16.42 3.17
C TRP A 189 0.82 16.12 4.61
N ALA A 190 0.02 16.98 5.24
CA ALA A 190 -0.51 16.70 6.57
C ALA A 190 -1.50 15.53 6.55
N MET A 191 -2.37 15.48 5.54
CA MET A 191 -3.33 14.39 5.33
C MET A 191 -2.64 13.09 4.93
N ASP A 192 -1.65 13.16 4.03
CA ASP A 192 -0.79 12.02 3.67
C ASP A 192 -0.03 11.49 4.91
N GLY A 193 0.46 12.39 5.76
CA GLY A 193 1.10 12.04 7.03
C GLY A 193 0.17 11.28 8.00
N LEU A 194 -1.13 11.58 7.99
CA LEU A 194 -2.12 10.84 8.77
C LEU A 194 -2.31 9.42 8.24
N ALA A 195 -2.44 9.25 6.92
CA ALA A 195 -2.50 7.94 6.29
C ALA A 195 -1.21 7.13 6.55
N ALA A 196 -0.04 7.77 6.41
CA ALA A 196 1.25 7.17 6.70
C ALA A 196 1.39 6.76 8.18
N HIS A 197 0.86 7.56 9.11
CA HIS A 197 0.82 7.19 10.53
C HIS A 197 0.05 5.89 10.75
N VAL A 198 -1.15 5.76 10.17
CA VAL A 198 -1.96 4.54 10.27
C VAL A 198 -1.19 3.34 9.71
N LEU A 199 -0.63 3.47 8.50
CA LEU A 199 0.13 2.40 7.84
C LEU A 199 1.35 1.93 8.66
N LEU A 200 2.08 2.85 9.30
CA LEU A 200 3.34 2.51 9.98
C LEU A 200 3.15 2.09 11.44
N SER A 201 2.04 2.47 12.08
CA SER A 201 1.81 2.34 13.53
C SER A 201 1.87 0.90 14.08
N ARG A 202 1.49 -0.08 13.25
CA ARG A 202 1.34 -1.49 13.68
C ARG A 202 2.17 -2.45 12.84
N LEU A 203 3.34 -2.01 12.41
CA LEU A 203 4.32 -2.86 11.74
C LEU A 203 5.28 -3.48 12.75
N SER A 204 5.74 -4.69 12.48
CA SER A 204 6.94 -5.22 13.14
C SER A 204 8.21 -4.51 12.63
N GLU A 205 9.29 -4.59 13.39
CA GLU A 205 10.55 -3.93 13.03
C GLU A 205 11.15 -4.49 11.72
N SER A 206 11.06 -5.81 11.51
CA SER A 206 11.46 -6.45 10.25
C SER A 206 10.67 -5.90 9.05
N VAL A 207 9.36 -5.77 9.20
CA VAL A 207 8.49 -5.20 8.15
C VAL A 207 8.82 -3.74 7.90
N LEU A 208 9.00 -2.93 8.95
CA LEU A 208 9.35 -1.52 8.84
C LEU A 208 10.68 -1.33 8.09
N ASN A 209 11.67 -2.18 8.35
CA ASN A 209 12.98 -2.15 7.68
C ASN A 209 12.93 -2.56 6.20
N SER A 210 11.88 -3.25 5.76
CA SER A 210 11.69 -3.62 4.35
C SER A 210 11.14 -2.48 3.48
N ILE A 211 10.64 -1.40 4.09
CA ILE A 211 10.06 -0.27 3.36
C ILE A 211 11.20 0.67 2.90
N PRO A 212 11.27 1.06 1.61
CA PRO A 212 12.25 2.01 1.12
C PRO A 212 12.28 3.30 1.94
N ARG A 213 13.48 3.79 2.29
CA ARG A 213 13.66 5.03 3.05
C ARG A 213 13.55 6.23 2.12
N ALA A 214 12.94 7.31 2.61
CA ALA A 214 12.92 8.58 1.89
C ALA A 214 14.35 9.13 1.73
N ASN A 215 14.65 9.75 0.59
CA ASN A 215 15.95 10.36 0.33
C ASN A 215 15.85 11.90 0.36
N PRO A 216 16.15 12.54 1.50
CA PRO A 216 16.04 13.99 1.62
C PRO A 216 17.05 14.73 0.75
N LEU A 217 18.17 14.10 0.39
CA LEU A 217 19.19 14.73 -0.48
C LEU A 217 18.68 14.93 -1.90
N LEU A 218 17.75 14.09 -2.35
CA LEU A 218 17.09 14.21 -3.64
C LEU A 218 15.76 14.99 -3.55
N GLY A 219 15.44 15.54 -2.38
CA GLY A 219 14.13 16.16 -2.11
C GLY A 219 12.95 15.17 -2.15
N GLN A 220 13.22 13.87 -2.19
CA GLN A 220 12.19 12.84 -2.30
C GLN A 220 11.60 12.55 -0.93
N ARG A 221 10.31 12.87 -0.79
CA ARG A 221 9.47 12.43 0.33
C ARG A 221 8.80 11.11 -0.04
N ARG A 222 8.55 10.27 0.96
CA ARG A 222 7.82 9.02 0.79
C ARG A 222 6.35 9.27 1.15
N SER A 223 5.46 9.06 0.20
CA SER A 223 4.02 9.20 0.41
C SER A 223 3.42 7.98 1.10
N ALA A 224 2.19 8.12 1.64
CA ALA A 224 1.42 7.00 2.15
C ALA A 224 1.16 5.95 1.05
N ARG A 225 0.93 6.40 -0.18
CA ARG A 225 0.79 5.53 -1.36
C ARG A 225 2.04 4.68 -1.59
N ASP A 226 3.23 5.27 -1.56
CA ASP A 226 4.49 4.53 -1.75
C ASP A 226 4.69 3.46 -0.66
N ILE A 227 4.34 3.80 0.59
CA ILE A 227 4.36 2.86 1.72
C ILE A 227 3.41 1.69 1.45
N MET A 228 2.16 2.00 1.10
CA MET A 228 1.13 1.00 0.85
C MET A 228 1.49 0.10 -0.33
N ALA A 229 1.98 0.66 -1.43
CA ALA A 229 2.43 -0.08 -2.60
C ALA A 229 3.59 -1.04 -2.25
N SER A 230 4.59 -0.56 -1.50
CA SER A 230 5.71 -1.39 -1.04
C SER A 230 5.26 -2.52 -0.10
N LEU A 231 4.38 -2.22 0.84
CA LEU A 231 3.82 -3.22 1.75
C LEU A 231 2.99 -4.26 0.99
N ARG A 232 2.17 -3.83 0.03
CA ARG A 232 1.41 -4.73 -0.84
C ARG A 232 2.32 -5.61 -1.69
N GLN A 233 3.39 -5.05 -2.25
CA GLN A 233 4.35 -5.82 -3.04
C GLN A 233 5.06 -6.90 -2.21
N ASN A 234 5.48 -6.57 -0.99
CA ASN A 234 6.28 -7.46 -0.15
C ASN A 234 5.43 -8.48 0.64
N TYR A 235 4.22 -8.07 1.07
CA TYR A 235 3.38 -8.84 1.99
C TYR A 235 1.99 -9.15 1.43
N GLY A 236 1.49 -8.32 0.52
CA GLY A 236 0.15 -8.45 -0.05
C GLY A 236 0.06 -9.40 -1.23
N ALA A 237 1.11 -9.50 -2.05
CA ALA A 237 1.24 -10.59 -3.00
C ALA A 237 1.52 -11.87 -2.20
N GLY A 238 0.53 -12.75 -2.09
CA GLY A 238 0.80 -14.15 -1.79
C GLY A 238 1.85 -14.63 -2.79
N ASP A 239 2.80 -15.47 -2.39
CA ASP A 239 3.65 -16.08 -3.41
C ASP A 239 2.74 -16.74 -4.46
N TYR A 240 3.09 -16.70 -5.75
CA TYR A 240 2.27 -17.36 -6.79
C TYR A 240 1.95 -18.81 -6.40
N SER A 241 2.86 -19.47 -5.69
CA SER A 241 2.65 -20.78 -5.07
C SER A 241 1.52 -20.81 -4.05
N ALA A 242 1.38 -19.79 -3.20
CA ALA A 242 0.28 -19.66 -2.25
C ALA A 242 -1.05 -19.37 -2.95
N ALA A 243 -1.05 -18.49 -3.96
CA ALA A 243 -2.24 -18.24 -4.78
C ALA A 243 -2.70 -19.51 -5.52
N SER A 244 -1.76 -20.23 -6.13
CA SER A 244 -2.02 -21.53 -6.78
C SER A 244 -2.50 -22.58 -5.79
N ALA A 245 -1.96 -22.61 -4.56
CA ALA A 245 -2.44 -23.51 -3.52
C ALA A 245 -3.89 -23.18 -3.10
N ILE A 246 -4.26 -21.90 -3.02
CA ILE A 246 -5.65 -21.49 -2.75
C ILE A 246 -6.55 -21.85 -3.94
N GLU A 247 -6.13 -21.61 -5.18
CA GLU A 247 -6.88 -22.02 -6.37
C GLU A 247 -7.12 -23.54 -6.38
N ASN A 248 -6.11 -24.35 -6.04
CA ASN A 248 -6.26 -25.79 -5.96
C ASN A 248 -7.25 -26.22 -4.86
N LYS A 249 -7.28 -25.52 -3.72
CA LYS A 249 -8.30 -25.74 -2.68
C LYS A 249 -9.70 -25.42 -3.21
N ILE A 250 -9.86 -24.27 -3.87
CA ILE A 250 -11.11 -23.84 -4.51
C ILE A 250 -11.60 -24.89 -5.51
N ARG A 251 -10.71 -25.38 -6.39
CA ARG A 251 -11.01 -26.41 -7.40
C ARG A 251 -11.35 -27.77 -6.78
N GLY A 252 -10.80 -28.09 -5.62
CA GLY A 252 -11.08 -29.32 -4.89
C GLY A 252 -12.35 -29.28 -4.04
N LEU A 253 -13.04 -28.14 -3.94
CA LEU A 253 -14.32 -28.06 -3.24
C LEU A 253 -15.40 -28.75 -4.07
N THR A 254 -16.06 -29.74 -3.47
CA THR A 254 -17.22 -30.43 -4.07
C THR A 254 -18.30 -30.60 -3.02
N CYS A 255 -19.53 -30.24 -3.38
CA CYS A 255 -20.72 -30.48 -2.59
C CYS A 255 -21.22 -31.91 -2.81
N SER A 256 -21.63 -32.60 -1.76
CA SER A 256 -22.20 -33.95 -1.90
C SER A 256 -23.69 -33.86 -2.22
N ALA A 257 -24.13 -34.56 -3.27
CA ALA A 257 -25.53 -34.91 -3.41
C ALA A 257 -25.88 -35.94 -2.32
N VAL A 258 -26.93 -35.67 -1.55
CA VAL A 258 -27.45 -36.53 -0.47
C VAL A 258 -27.50 -38.00 -0.94
N GLY A 259 -26.52 -38.82 -0.57
CA GLY A 259 -26.40 -40.18 -1.11
C GLY A 259 -25.00 -40.80 -1.02
N GLY A 260 -24.43 -40.86 0.19
CA GLY A 260 -23.36 -41.83 0.49
C GLY A 260 -21.91 -41.39 0.28
N ASN A 261 -21.62 -40.25 -0.38
CA ASN A 261 -20.26 -39.73 -0.48
C ASN A 261 -19.95 -38.71 0.63
N PRO A 262 -18.76 -38.78 1.26
CA PRO A 262 -18.31 -37.78 2.24
C PRO A 262 -17.89 -36.50 1.52
N GLY A 263 -18.85 -35.64 1.21
CA GLY A 263 -18.60 -34.29 0.69
C GLY A 263 -19.24 -33.22 1.57
N LEU A 264 -18.99 -31.96 1.24
CA LEU A 264 -19.46 -30.81 2.01
C LEU A 264 -20.98 -30.64 1.86
N SER A 265 -21.63 -30.12 2.91
CA SER A 265 -22.98 -29.57 2.76
C SER A 265 -22.92 -28.33 1.85
N VAL A 266 -24.04 -27.97 1.21
CA VAL A 266 -24.12 -26.76 0.38
C VAL A 266 -23.70 -25.52 1.17
N ALA A 267 -24.11 -25.42 2.44
CA ALA A 267 -23.79 -24.29 3.30
C ALA A 267 -22.29 -24.21 3.60
N ASP A 268 -21.65 -25.34 3.93
CA ASP A 268 -20.21 -25.39 4.20
C ASP A 268 -19.39 -25.13 2.94
N PHE A 269 -19.83 -25.67 1.79
CA PHE A 269 -19.25 -25.40 0.49
C PHE A 269 -19.24 -23.89 0.19
N ILE A 270 -20.39 -23.21 0.33
CA ILE A 270 -20.48 -21.76 0.08
C ILE A 270 -19.59 -20.97 1.05
N SER A 271 -19.56 -21.37 2.32
CA SER A 271 -18.74 -20.72 3.35
C SER A 271 -17.23 -20.82 3.03
N LEU A 272 -16.76 -22.03 2.75
CA LEU A 272 -15.35 -22.29 2.38
C LEU A 272 -14.98 -21.64 1.05
N TRP A 273 -15.88 -21.71 0.06
CA TRP A 273 -15.72 -21.04 -1.22
C TRP A 273 -15.46 -19.55 -1.03
N ARG A 274 -16.37 -18.85 -0.32
CA ARG A 274 -16.23 -17.40 -0.04
C ARG A 274 -14.95 -17.09 0.73
N SER A 275 -14.60 -17.93 1.72
CA SER A 275 -13.37 -17.78 2.49
C SER A 275 -12.13 -17.83 1.58
N HIS A 276 -12.02 -18.84 0.72
CA HIS A 276 -10.89 -18.99 -0.18
C HIS A 276 -10.85 -17.92 -1.27
N THR A 277 -11.97 -17.50 -1.85
CA THR A 277 -12.00 -16.40 -2.83
C THR A 277 -11.56 -15.08 -2.20
N ASN A 278 -11.99 -14.82 -0.96
CA ASN A 278 -11.56 -13.63 -0.23
C ASN A 278 -10.06 -13.70 0.09
N GLN A 279 -9.55 -14.87 0.49
CA GLN A 279 -8.13 -15.07 0.73
C GLN A 279 -7.29 -14.83 -0.53
N MET A 280 -7.77 -15.33 -1.68
CA MET A 280 -7.08 -15.19 -2.96
C MET A 280 -7.10 -13.75 -3.48
N SER A 281 -8.24 -13.06 -3.34
CA SER A 281 -8.35 -11.62 -3.61
C SER A 281 -7.41 -10.81 -2.71
N ALA A 282 -7.39 -11.11 -1.41
CA ALA A 282 -6.50 -10.47 -0.44
C ALA A 282 -5.02 -10.75 -0.72
N SER A 283 -4.70 -11.89 -1.35
CA SER A 283 -3.35 -12.23 -1.80
C SER A 283 -2.92 -11.50 -3.08
N GLY A 284 -3.76 -10.63 -3.66
CA GLY A 284 -3.42 -9.89 -4.88
C GLY A 284 -3.55 -10.69 -6.18
N TYR A 285 -4.12 -11.90 -6.13
CA TYR A 285 -4.33 -12.76 -7.31
C TYR A 285 -5.81 -13.09 -7.51
N PRO A 286 -6.71 -12.10 -7.66
CA PRO A 286 -8.12 -12.39 -7.91
C PRO A 286 -8.26 -13.14 -9.25
N LEU A 287 -9.01 -14.24 -9.25
CA LEU A 287 -9.36 -14.95 -10.48
C LEU A 287 -10.42 -14.16 -11.24
N PRO A 288 -10.44 -14.24 -12.59
CA PRO A 288 -11.50 -13.66 -13.39
C PRO A 288 -12.87 -14.16 -12.93
N SER A 289 -13.87 -13.28 -12.89
CA SER A 289 -15.23 -13.63 -12.42
C SER A 289 -15.82 -14.84 -13.16
N ARG A 290 -15.54 -14.96 -14.47
CA ARG A 290 -15.96 -16.12 -15.27
C ARG A 290 -15.35 -17.42 -14.76
N GLN A 291 -14.05 -17.43 -14.43
CA GLN A 291 -13.36 -18.60 -13.92
C GLN A 291 -13.86 -18.96 -12.51
N LEU A 292 -14.11 -17.96 -11.66
CA LEU A 292 -14.72 -18.19 -10.35
C LEU A 292 -16.11 -18.83 -10.46
N LEU A 293 -16.96 -18.32 -11.36
CA LEU A 293 -18.30 -18.88 -11.57
C LEU A 293 -18.24 -20.31 -12.12
N GLN A 294 -17.31 -20.59 -13.03
CA GLN A 294 -17.11 -21.94 -13.56
C GLN A 294 -16.70 -22.91 -12.45
N LEU A 295 -15.67 -22.57 -11.67
CA LEU A 295 -15.18 -23.42 -10.58
C LEU A 295 -16.24 -23.61 -9.48
N PHE A 296 -17.08 -22.59 -9.22
CA PHE A 296 -18.20 -22.71 -8.29
C PHE A 296 -19.25 -23.70 -8.81
N ALA A 297 -19.61 -23.61 -10.10
CA ALA A 297 -20.57 -24.50 -10.73
C ALA A 297 -20.06 -25.95 -10.82
N ASP A 298 -18.78 -26.14 -11.13
CA ASP A 298 -18.14 -27.47 -11.20
C ASP A 298 -18.15 -28.20 -9.83
N GLY A 299 -18.25 -27.45 -8.72
CA GLY A 299 -18.31 -28.00 -7.37
C GLY A 299 -19.72 -28.33 -6.87
N LEU A 300 -20.78 -28.01 -7.63
CA LEU A 300 -22.17 -28.33 -7.27
C LEU A 300 -22.60 -29.71 -7.84
N PRO A 301 -23.57 -30.40 -7.22
CA PRO A 301 -24.07 -31.70 -7.68
C PRO A 301 -24.93 -31.62 -8.95
#